data_AF-A0A3C2C6E1-F1
#
_entry.id   AF-A0A3C2C6E1-F1
#
_cell.length_a   1.000
_cell.length_b   1.000
_cell.length_c   1.000
_cell.angle_alpha   90.00
_cell.angle_beta   90.00
_cell.angle_gamma   90.00
#
_symmetry.space_group_name_H-M   'P 1'
#
loop_
_entity.id
_entity.type
_entity.pdbx_description
1 polymer ?
#
loop_
_entity_poly.entity_id
_entity_poly.type
_entity_poly.pdbx_seq_one_letter_code
_entity_poly.pdbx_strand_id
1 'polypeptide(L)' 'MSFLERLKQGLTRTRQGLIDKVEELVTRKKTIDENLYDELEEILIQADVGVDVSLELVENLRRQVKEQK' A
#
# COMPACT_ATOMS: atom_id res chain seq x y z
N MET A 1 16.48 20.70 -12.00
CA MET A 1 15.32 19.79 -11.94
C MET A 1 15.45 18.75 -13.03
N SER A 2 16.01 17.60 -12.69
CA SER A 2 16.03 16.40 -13.53
C SER A 2 14.60 15.93 -13.84
N PHE A 3 14.40 15.23 -14.96
CA PHE A 3 13.09 14.65 -15.34
C PHE A 3 12.48 13.81 -14.21
N LEU A 4 13.31 13.01 -13.53
CA LEU A 4 12.88 12.19 -12.40
C LEU A 4 12.41 13.01 -11.20
N GLU A 5 13.02 14.17 -10.96
CA GLU A 5 12.60 15.07 -9.87
C GLU A 5 11.23 15.68 -10.18
N ARG A 6 11.00 16.10 -11.43
CA ARG A 6 9.69 16.64 -11.87
C ARG A 6 8.59 15.58 -11.79
N LEU A 7 8.91 14.33 -12.18
CA LEU A 7 7.97 13.21 -12.07
C LEU A 7 7.62 12.90 -10.61
N LYS A 8 8.63 12.78 -9.73
CA LYS A 8 8.42 12.61 -8.29
C LYS A 8 7.56 13.73 -7.71
N GLN A 9 7.87 14.97 -8.07
CA GLN A 9 7.13 16.14 -7.59
C GLN A 9 5.66 16.09 -8.02
N GLY A 10 5.37 15.68 -9.26
CA GLY A 10 4.00 15.50 -9.76
C GLY A 10 3.23 14.36 -9.08
N LEU A 11 3.92 13.30 -8.66
CA LEU A 11 3.31 12.15 -7.96
C LEU A 11 3.22 12.32 -6.43
N THR A 12 3.78 13.40 -5.88
CA THR A 12 3.82 13.66 -4.43
C THR A 12 2.46 13.51 -3.77
N ARG A 13 1.40 14.06 -4.39
CA ARG A 13 0.05 14.07 -3.81
C ARG A 13 -0.55 12.67 -3.74
N THR A 14 -0.42 11.89 -4.82
CA THR A 14 -0.89 10.51 -4.89
C THR A 14 -0.14 9.63 -3.89
N ARG A 15 1.19 9.80 -3.84
CA ARG A 15 2.03 9.09 -2.87
C ARG A 15 1.63 9.42 -1.44
N GLN A 16 1.40 10.71 -1.13
CA GLN A 16 1.02 11.12 0.22
C GLN A 16 -0.33 10.53 0.62
N GLY A 17 -1.36 10.63 -0.22
CA GLY A 17 -2.69 10.09 0.10
C GLY A 17 -2.70 8.57 0.30
N LEU A 18 -1.88 7.83 -0.45
CA LEU A 18 -1.72 6.39 -0.22
C LEU A 18 -1.00 6.10 1.11
N ILE A 19 0.08 6.82 1.41
CA ILE A 19 0.84 6.65 2.66
C ILE A 19 -0.04 6.96 3.86
N ASP A 20 -0.82 8.04 3.83
CA ASP A 20 -1.68 8.43 4.95
C ASP A 20 -2.70 7.33 5.29
N LYS A 21 -3.35 6.75 4.27
CA LYS A 21 -4.30 5.65 4.44
C LYS A 21 -3.65 4.39 5.01
N VAL A 22 -2.46 4.05 4.51
CA VAL A 22 -1.72 2.89 5.01
C VAL A 22 -1.28 3.12 6.45
N GLU A 23 -0.75 4.29 6.79
CA GLU A 23 -0.33 4.64 8.15
C GLU A 23 -1.50 4.58 9.14
N GLU A 24 -2.67 5.07 8.75
CA GLU A 24 -3.92 4.97 9.51
C GLU A 24 -4.30 3.51 9.78
N LEU A 25 -4.22 2.65 8.75
CA LEU A 25 -4.50 1.22 8.86
C LEU A 25 -3.58 0.53 9.88
N VAL A 26 -2.25 0.68 9.74
CA VAL A 26 -1.30 0.01 10.65
C VAL A 26 -1.34 0.59 12.06
N THR A 27 -1.67 1.87 12.23
CA THR A 27 -1.81 2.48 13.55
C THR A 27 -3.05 1.95 14.28
N ARG A 28 -4.15 1.72 13.57
CA ARG A 28 -5.39 1.14 14.14
C ARG A 28 -5.25 -0.34 14.44
N LYS A 29 -4.62 -1.11 13.55
CA LYS A 29 -4.46 -2.57 13.65
C LYS A 29 -3.10 -2.91 14.26
N LYS A 30 -3.05 -3.06 15.59
CA LYS A 30 -1.81 -3.42 16.31
C LYS A 30 -1.27 -4.83 16.00
N THR A 31 -2.10 -5.69 15.41
CA THR A 31 -1.73 -7.06 15.05
C THR A 31 -1.86 -7.23 13.55
N ILE A 32 -0.86 -7.86 12.94
CA ILE A 32 -0.92 -8.27 11.54
C ILE A 32 -1.82 -9.50 11.45
N ASP A 33 -3.06 -9.30 11.02
CA ASP A 33 -4.10 -10.32 10.83
C ASP A 33 -4.67 -10.29 9.40
N GLU A 34 -5.59 -11.22 9.09
CA GLU A 34 -6.22 -11.30 7.77
C GLU A 34 -7.00 -10.04 7.42
N ASN A 35 -7.70 -9.44 8.40
CA ASN A 35 -8.46 -8.20 8.18
C ASN A 35 -7.56 -7.03 7.74
N LEU A 36 -6.33 -6.94 8.26
CA LEU A 36 -5.37 -5.91 7.84
C LEU A 36 -5.03 -6.05 6.35
N TYR A 37 -4.84 -7.28 5.88
CA TYR A 37 -4.52 -7.54 4.48
C TYR A 37 -5.70 -7.21 3.56
N ASP A 38 -6.93 -7.56 3.96
CA ASP A 38 -8.14 -7.24 3.21
C ASP A 38 -8.34 -5.71 3.11
N GLU A 39 -8.18 -4.97 4.21
CA GLU A 39 -8.28 -3.50 4.21
C GLU A 39 -7.15 -2.85 3.38
N LEU A 40 -5.96 -3.43 3.37
CA LEU A 40 -4.85 -2.96 2.54
C LEU A 40 -5.16 -3.17 1.04
N GLU A 41 -5.76 -4.30 0.67
CA GLU A 41 -6.20 -4.57 -0.71
C GLU A 41 -7.22 -3.52 -1.17
N GLU A 42 -8.24 -3.24 -0.35
CA GLU A 42 -9.24 -2.20 -0.65
C GLU A 42 -8.62 -0.82 -0.87
N ILE A 43 -7.63 -0.44 -0.05
CA ILE A 43 -6.90 0.83 -0.20
C ILE A 43 -6.17 0.88 -1.55
N LEU A 44 -5.53 -0.21 -1.96
CA LEU A 44 -4.81 -0.29 -3.24
C LEU A 44 -5.76 -0.22 -4.43
N ILE A 45 -6.92 -0.90 -4.36
CA ILE A 45 -7.95 -0.83 -5.39
C ILE A 45 -8.48 0.60 -5.53
N GLN A 46 -8.76 1.28 -4.41
CA GLN A 46 -9.19 2.69 -4.41
C GLN A 46 -8.12 3.67 -4.93
N ALA A 47 -6.86 3.26 -4.94
CA ALA A 47 -5.74 4.05 -5.45
C ALA A 47 -5.48 3.82 -6.95
N ASP A 48 -6.44 3.23 -7.67
CA ASP A 48 -6.37 2.93 -9.11
C ASP A 48 -5.25 1.93 -9.48
N VAL A 49 -4.85 1.05 -8.55
CA VAL A 49 -3.85 -0.02 -8.82
C VAL A 49 -4.46 -1.19 -9.61
N GLY A 50 -5.77 -1.41 -9.48
CA GLY A 50 -6.49 -2.53 -10.09
C GLY A 50 -6.54 -3.78 -9.21
N VAL A 51 -7.56 -4.60 -9.41
CA VAL A 51 -7.88 -5.75 -8.52
C VAL A 51 -6.78 -6.81 -8.54
N ASP A 52 -6.42 -7.32 -9.72
CA ASP A 52 -5.45 -8.41 -9.86
C ASP A 52 -4.08 -8.06 -9.25
N VAL A 53 -3.62 -6.82 -9.52
CA VAL A 53 -2.33 -6.33 -9.02
C VAL A 53 -2.39 -6.07 -7.51
N SER A 54 -3.51 -5.57 -6.99
CA SER A 54 -3.67 -5.34 -5.55
C SER A 54 -3.61 -6.65 -4.78
N LEU A 55 -4.32 -7.67 -5.25
CA LEU A 55 -4.30 -9.02 -4.68
C LEU A 55 -2.87 -9.59 -4.69
N GLU A 56 -2.17 -9.49 -5.83
CA GLU A 56 -0.79 -9.99 -5.95
C GLU A 56 0.17 -9.29 -4.97
N LEU A 57 0.06 -7.97 -4.83
CA LEU A 57 0.89 -7.18 -3.92
C LEU A 57 0.66 -7.59 -2.45
N VAL A 58 -0.59 -7.75 -2.05
CA VAL A 58 -0.96 -8.14 -0.68
C VAL A 58 -0.51 -9.57 -0.37
N GLU A 59 -0.69 -10.51 -1.28
CA GLU A 59 -0.22 -11.90 -1.11
C GLU A 59 1.32 -11.97 -1.03
N ASN A 60 2.02 -11.21 -1.88
CA ASN A 60 3.47 -11.11 -1.82
C ASN A 60 3.96 -10.53 -0.49
N LEU A 61 3.26 -9.52 0.05
CA LEU A 61 3.55 -8.95 1.37
C LEU A 61 3.31 -9.97 2.48
N ARG A 62 2.18 -10.68 2.44
CA ARG A 62 1.82 -11.76 3.39
C ARG A 62 2.88 -12.84 3.41
N ARG A 63 3.37 -13.27 2.25
CA ARG A 63 4.47 -14.25 2.13
C ARG A 63 5.77 -13.72 2.75
N GLN A 64 6.18 -12.49 2.41
CA GLN A 64 7.40 -11.89 2.95
C GLN A 64 7.38 -11.77 4.48
N VAL A 65 6.25 -11.37 5.06
CA VAL A 65 6.10 -11.28 6.53
C VAL A 65 6.20 -12.65 7.20
N LYS A 66 5.70 -13.71 6.55
CA LYS A 66 5.84 -15.10 7.04
C LYS A 66 7.28 -15.60 6.94
N GLU A 67 8.01 -15.22 5.89
CA GLU A 67 9.42 -15.62 5.68
C GLU A 67 10.40 -14.87 6.60
N GLN A 68 10.09 -13.65 7.04
CA GLN A 68 10.92 -12.85 7.93
C GLN A 68 10.57 -13.00 9.43
N LYS A 69 9.65 -13.90 9.77
CA LYS A 69 9.33 -14.29 11.16
C LYS A 69 10.16 -15.49 11.61
#